data_AF-A0A9P5NG09-F1
#
_entry.id   AF-A0A9P5NG09-F1
#
_cell.length_a   1.000
_cell.length_b   1.000
_cell.length_c   1.000
_cell.angle_alpha   90.00
_cell.angle_beta   90.00
_cell.angle_gamma   90.00
#
_symmetry.space_group_name_H-M   'P 1'
#
loop_
_entity.id
_entity.type
_entity.pdbx_description
1 polymer ?
#
loop_
_entity_poly.entity_id
_entity_poly.type
_entity_poly.pdbx_seq_one_letter_code
_entity_poly.pdbx_strand_id
1 'polypeptide(L)'
;MRSSILRLAESVTKAPLNLNEASAMLYPPIPLYRRLLRSHRNLPREMRSLGDDYVKSEFRRHKEVTNPVYVMGFLSQWKKYLDQMPRDPDVPFSGKRLDSTVFEKMSNEQLGQLYELMHTAKDIWRPVQPGEGEEKKS
;
A
#
# COMPACT_ATOMS: atom_id res chain seq x y z
N MET A 1 27.11 32.04 -8.68
CA MET A 1 26.79 31.06 -9.73
C MET A 1 26.01 29.94 -9.07
N ARG A 2 24.77 29.66 -9.50
CA ARG A 2 23.93 28.62 -8.91
C ARG A 2 24.26 27.28 -9.59
N SER A 3 24.92 26.38 -8.88
CA SER A 3 25.23 25.04 -9.38
C SER A 3 24.00 24.15 -9.17
N SER A 4 23.29 23.86 -10.26
CA SER A 4 22.20 22.88 -10.28
C SER A 4 22.81 21.48 -10.21
N ILE A 5 22.60 20.77 -9.10
CA ILE A 5 22.97 19.36 -9.00
C ILE A 5 21.98 18.56 -9.86
N LEU A 6 22.46 18.04 -10.98
CA LEU A 6 21.72 17.07 -11.78
C LEU A 6 21.49 15.82 -10.94
N ARG A 7 20.24 15.53 -10.59
CA ARG A 7 19.84 14.26 -10.00
C ARG A 7 19.95 13.17 -11.07
N LEU A 8 20.98 12.35 -10.99
CA LEU A 8 21.06 11.10 -11.74
C LEU A 8 20.22 10.07 -10.98
N ALA A 9 19.05 9.72 -11.52
CA ALA A 9 18.27 8.61 -11.00
C ALA A 9 19.00 7.30 -11.33
N GLU A 10 19.48 6.60 -10.31
CA GLU A 10 20.09 5.28 -10.46
C GLU A 10 19.00 4.22 -10.67
N SER A 11 19.16 3.41 -11.72
CA SER A 11 18.29 2.28 -12.04
C SER A 11 18.37 1.22 -10.95
N VAL A 12 17.21 0.84 -10.39
CA VAL A 12 17.09 -0.23 -9.37
C VAL A 12 17.44 -1.62 -9.93
N THR A 13 17.67 -1.76 -11.24
CA THR A 13 18.00 -3.05 -11.89
C THR A 13 19.22 -2.96 -12.81
N LYS A 14 20.19 -3.87 -12.64
CA LYS A 14 21.37 -4.04 -13.51
C LYS A 14 21.08 -4.76 -14.84
N ALA A 15 19.87 -5.30 -15.01
CA ALA A 15 19.42 -5.94 -16.24
C ALA A 15 18.46 -5.01 -17.00
N PRO A 16 18.49 -4.97 -18.35
CA PRO A 16 17.46 -4.27 -19.11
C PRO A 16 16.10 -4.90 -18.79
N LEU A 17 15.15 -4.09 -18.32
CA LEU A 17 13.78 -4.53 -18.08
C LEU A 17 13.18 -5.02 -19.40
N ASN A 18 13.11 -6.35 -19.58
CA ASN A 18 12.39 -6.92 -20.70
C ASN A 18 10.89 -6.70 -20.45
N LEU A 19 10.35 -5.64 -21.06
CA LEU A 19 8.96 -5.20 -20.85
C LEU A 19 7.95 -6.30 -21.18
N ASN A 20 8.27 -7.17 -22.14
CA ASN A 20 7.41 -8.29 -22.53
C ASN A 20 7.33 -9.34 -21.43
N GLU A 21 8.46 -9.76 -20.85
CA GLU A 21 8.48 -10.70 -19.72
C GLU A 21 7.82 -10.12 -18.47
N ALA A 22 8.11 -8.85 -18.16
CA ALA A 22 7.48 -8.16 -17.05
C ALA A 22 5.95 -8.07 -17.24
N SER A 23 5.49 -7.81 -18.47
CA SER A 23 4.05 -7.73 -18.77
C SER A 23 3.35 -9.09 -18.62
N ALA A 24 4.04 -10.19 -18.92
CA ALA A 24 3.51 -11.55 -18.76
C ALA A 24 3.30 -11.93 -17.28
N MET A 25 4.06 -11.35 -16.35
CA MET A 25 3.91 -11.57 -14.91
C MET A 25 2.82 -10.68 -14.28
N LEU A 26 2.34 -9.65 -14.99
CA LEU A 26 1.36 -8.69 -14.49
C LEU A 26 -0.05 -9.00 -15.00
N TYR A 27 -1.05 -8.67 -14.19
CA TYR A 27 -2.43 -8.69 -14.65
C TYR A 27 -2.71 -7.46 -15.53
N PRO A 28 -3.53 -7.58 -16.59
CA PRO A 28 -4.04 -6.41 -17.30
C PRO A 28 -4.84 -5.50 -16.35
N PRO A 29 -5.00 -4.20 -16.67
CA PRO A 29 -5.57 -3.21 -15.74
C PRO A 29 -6.95 -3.58 -15.16
N ILE A 30 -7.90 -3.96 -16.02
CA ILE A 30 -9.26 -4.30 -15.59
C ILE A 30 -9.30 -5.59 -14.74
N PRO A 31 -8.64 -6.69 -15.14
CA PRO A 31 -8.47 -7.86 -14.28
C PRO A 31 -7.85 -7.55 -12.92
N LEU A 32 -6.80 -6.73 -12.85
CA LEU A 32 -6.15 -6.34 -11.61
C LEU A 32 -7.11 -5.56 -10.70
N TYR A 33 -7.77 -4.54 -11.24
CA TYR A 33 -8.77 -3.75 -10.55
C TYR A 33 -9.87 -4.61 -9.92
N ARG A 34 -10.44 -5.56 -10.69
CA ARG A 34 -11.48 -6.48 -10.18
C ARG A 34 -10.96 -7.46 -9.14
N ARG A 35 -9.69 -7.86 -9.20
CA ARG A 35 -9.08 -8.74 -8.17
C ARG A 35 -8.86 -7.98 -6.87
N LEU A 36 -8.38 -6.73 -6.92
CA LEU A 36 -8.23 -5.86 -5.74
C LEU A 36 -9.55 -5.71 -4.98
N LEU A 37 -10.61 -5.28 -5.66
CA LEU A 37 -11.93 -5.10 -5.04
C LEU A 37 -12.54 -6.41 -4.51
N ARG A 38 -12.18 -7.56 -5.09
CA ARG A 38 -12.57 -8.87 -4.56
C ARG A 38 -11.77 -9.24 -3.33
N SER A 39 -10.48 -8.93 -3.30
CA SER A 39 -9.62 -9.23 -2.16
C SER A 39 -9.97 -8.38 -0.93
N HIS A 40 -10.37 -7.13 -1.14
CA HIS A 40 -10.89 -6.28 -0.06
C HIS A 40 -12.12 -6.87 0.63
N ARG A 41 -12.77 -7.88 0.03
CA ARG A 41 -13.93 -8.51 0.64
C ARG A 41 -13.64 -9.24 1.94
N ASN A 42 -12.38 -9.60 2.13
CA ASN A 42 -11.86 -10.27 3.32
C ASN A 42 -11.37 -9.27 4.38
N LEU A 43 -11.47 -7.96 4.13
CA LEU A 43 -11.07 -6.93 5.10
C LEU A 43 -12.24 -6.52 6.01
N PRO A 44 -11.93 -6.03 7.24
CA PRO A 44 -12.90 -5.33 8.08
C PRO A 44 -13.60 -4.20 7.31
N ARG A 45 -14.86 -3.92 7.67
CA ARG A 45 -15.77 -3.05 6.90
C ARG A 45 -15.17 -1.66 6.66
N GLU A 46 -14.57 -1.08 7.68
CA GLU A 46 -13.97 0.25 7.68
C GLU A 46 -12.77 0.29 6.74
N MET A 47 -11.88 -0.70 6.83
CA MET A 47 -10.71 -0.83 5.97
C MET A 47 -11.09 -1.07 4.50
N ARG A 48 -12.11 -1.92 4.26
CA ARG A 48 -12.65 -2.19 2.93
C ARG A 48 -13.19 -0.91 2.29
N SER A 49 -14.00 -0.14 3.01
CA SER A 49 -14.59 1.10 2.49
C SER A 49 -13.50 2.07 2.07
N LEU A 50 -12.53 2.33 2.95
CA LEU A 50 -11.41 3.22 2.67
C LEU A 50 -10.57 2.73 1.48
N GLY A 51 -10.25 1.43 1.45
CA GLY A 51 -9.46 0.82 0.40
C GLY A 51 -10.15 0.83 -0.96
N ASP A 52 -11.44 0.49 -1.02
CA ASP A 52 -12.23 0.48 -2.26
C ASP A 52 -12.29 1.87 -2.90
N ASP A 53 -12.52 2.91 -2.10
CA ASP A 53 -12.58 4.29 -2.59
C ASP A 53 -11.22 4.75 -3.10
N TYR A 54 -10.14 4.42 -2.39
CA TYR A 54 -8.78 4.72 -2.84
C TYR A 54 -8.44 4.01 -4.16
N VAL A 55 -8.66 2.69 -4.27
CA VAL A 55 -8.43 1.91 -5.50
C VAL A 55 -9.21 2.50 -6.69
N LYS A 56 -10.51 2.78 -6.51
CA LYS A 56 -11.35 3.37 -7.57
C LYS A 56 -10.80 4.72 -8.03
N SER A 57 -10.37 5.56 -7.09
CA SER A 57 -9.85 6.89 -7.40
C SER A 57 -8.52 6.83 -8.16
N GLU A 58 -7.61 5.95 -7.74
CA GLU A 58 -6.30 5.77 -8.36
C GLU A 58 -6.39 5.20 -9.77
N PHE A 59 -7.19 4.15 -9.98
CA PHE A 59 -7.39 3.59 -11.32
C PHE A 59 -8.09 4.58 -12.26
N ARG A 60 -8.98 5.44 -11.73
CA ARG A 60 -9.58 6.52 -12.51
C ARG A 60 -8.55 7.57 -12.91
N ARG A 61 -7.70 8.02 -11.96
CA ARG A 61 -6.61 8.97 -12.23
C ARG A 61 -5.62 8.45 -13.27
N HIS A 62 -5.41 7.13 -13.33
CA HIS A 62 -4.47 6.49 -14.26
C HIS A 62 -5.09 6.05 -15.59
N LYS A 63 -6.38 6.34 -15.86
CA LYS A 63 -7.08 5.87 -17.07
C LYS A 63 -6.47 6.39 -18.38
N GLU A 64 -5.95 7.61 -18.38
CA GLU A 64 -5.45 8.30 -19.57
C GLU A 64 -3.93 8.24 -19.72
N VAL A 65 -3.24 7.54 -18.81
CA VAL A 65 -1.78 7.39 -18.87
C VAL A 65 -1.41 6.46 -20.02
N THR A 66 -0.68 6.98 -21.01
CA THR A 66 -0.27 6.23 -22.20
C THR A 66 1.17 5.75 -22.16
N ASN A 67 2.01 6.32 -21.29
CA ASN A 67 3.41 5.92 -21.18
C ASN A 67 3.49 4.48 -20.62
N PRO A 68 4.00 3.51 -21.41
CA PRO A 68 4.00 2.09 -21.02
C PRO A 68 4.85 1.83 -19.77
N VAL A 69 5.95 2.57 -19.56
CA VAL A 69 6.79 2.41 -18.37
C VAL A 69 6.02 2.80 -17.10
N TYR A 70 5.26 3.89 -17.16
CA TYR A 70 4.43 4.33 -16.03
C TYR A 70 3.25 3.39 -15.77
N VAL A 71 2.59 2.91 -16.82
CA VAL A 71 1.53 1.90 -16.69
C VAL A 71 2.08 0.62 -16.06
N MET A 72 3.25 0.16 -16.50
CA MET A 72 3.91 -1.02 -15.95
C MET A 72 4.30 -0.83 -14.47
N GLY A 73 4.86 0.33 -14.11
CA GLY A 73 5.15 0.68 -12.73
C GLY A 73 3.90 0.67 -11.85
N PHE A 74 2.82 1.29 -12.33
CA PHE A 74 1.52 1.30 -11.66
C PHE A 74 0.98 -0.12 -11.41
N LEU A 75 0.90 -0.95 -12.46
CA LEU A 75 0.40 -2.32 -12.35
C LEU A 75 1.27 -3.18 -11.43
N SER A 76 2.59 -2.99 -11.45
CA SER A 76 3.52 -3.72 -10.59
C SER A 76 3.29 -3.41 -9.10
N GLN A 77 3.12 -2.14 -8.74
CA GLN A 77 2.84 -1.74 -7.36
C GLN A 77 1.48 -2.29 -6.88
N TRP A 78 0.45 -2.20 -7.72
CA TRP A 78 -0.86 -2.74 -7.38
C TRP A 78 -0.89 -4.26 -7.28
N LYS A 79 -0.13 -4.97 -8.12
CA LYS A 79 0.05 -6.42 -7.97
C LYS A 79 0.76 -6.74 -6.65
N LYS A 80 1.84 -6.03 -6.31
CA LYS A 80 2.56 -6.21 -5.04
C LYS A 80 1.65 -5.95 -3.84
N TYR A 81 0.74 -4.98 -3.92
CA TYR A 81 -0.27 -4.74 -2.89
C TYR A 81 -1.29 -5.89 -2.81
N LEU A 82 -1.85 -6.32 -3.95
CA LEU A 82 -2.79 -7.46 -4.02
C LEU A 82 -2.18 -8.73 -3.42
N ASP A 83 -0.91 -9.00 -3.69
CA ASP A 83 -0.21 -10.20 -3.18
C ASP A 83 -0.05 -10.18 -1.64
N GLN A 84 -0.27 -9.03 -0.98
CA GLN A 84 -0.24 -8.88 0.48
C GLN A 84 -1.62 -8.96 1.14
N MET A 85 -2.69 -9.00 0.35
CA MET A 85 -4.04 -9.08 0.88
C MET A 85 -4.33 -10.48 1.45
N PRO A 86 -5.17 -10.56 2.50
CA PRO A 86 -5.55 -11.84 3.07
C PRO A 86 -6.35 -12.64 2.05
N ARG A 87 -5.90 -13.87 1.80
CA ARG A 87 -6.58 -14.81 0.90
C ARG A 87 -7.75 -15.50 1.60
N ASP A 88 -7.61 -15.72 2.89
CA ASP A 88 -8.55 -16.42 3.73
C ASP A 88 -9.40 -15.42 4.54
N PRO A 89 -10.74 -15.47 4.48
CA PRO A 89 -11.60 -14.64 5.32
C PRO A 89 -11.46 -14.92 6.82
N ASP A 90 -10.98 -16.11 7.21
CA ASP A 90 -10.86 -16.51 8.62
C ASP A 90 -9.60 -15.94 9.29
N VAL A 91 -8.64 -15.44 8.49
CA VAL A 91 -7.41 -14.84 9.00
C VAL A 91 -7.58 -13.32 9.08
N PRO A 92 -7.64 -12.73 10.29
CA PRO A 92 -7.79 -11.29 10.44
C PRO A 92 -6.57 -10.57 9.87
N PHE A 93 -6.83 -9.53 9.07
CA PHE A 93 -5.78 -8.70 8.50
C PHE A 93 -5.12 -7.83 9.58
N SER A 94 -3.85 -8.06 9.87
CA SER A 94 -3.07 -7.32 10.88
C SER A 94 -2.04 -6.34 10.27
N GLY A 95 -2.07 -6.14 8.95
CA GLY A 95 -1.11 -5.29 8.26
C GLY A 95 0.32 -5.84 8.27
N LYS A 96 1.30 -4.97 7.99
CA LYS A 96 2.74 -5.28 8.05
C LYS A 96 3.48 -4.17 8.76
N ARG A 97 4.57 -4.52 9.44
CA ARG A 97 5.49 -3.53 9.99
C ARG A 97 6.12 -2.73 8.85
N LEU A 98 6.30 -1.43 9.09
CA LEU A 98 6.99 -0.54 8.16
C LEU A 98 8.45 -0.98 8.04
N ASP A 99 8.94 -1.04 6.80
CA ASP A 99 10.32 -1.38 6.53
C ASP A 99 11.28 -0.25 6.99
N SER A 100 12.36 -0.61 7.68
CA SER A 100 13.33 0.35 8.23
C SER A 100 13.94 1.20 7.12
N THR A 101 14.24 0.58 5.98
CA THR A 101 14.87 1.30 4.87
C THR A 101 13.93 2.33 4.23
N VAL A 102 12.62 2.08 4.26
CA VAL A 102 11.62 3.05 3.81
C VAL A 102 11.50 4.19 4.81
N PHE A 103 11.50 3.88 6.11
CA PHE A 103 11.44 4.88 7.18
C PHE A 103 12.64 5.84 7.13
N GLU A 104 13.86 5.32 6.97
CA GLU A 104 15.09 6.11 6.85
C GLU A 104 15.11 7.04 5.63
N LYS A 105 14.36 6.70 4.58
CA LYS A 105 14.26 7.48 3.34
C LYS A 105 13.14 8.53 3.36
N MET A 106 12.31 8.56 4.39
CA MET A 106 11.23 9.54 4.48
C MET A 106 11.78 10.94 4.68
N SER A 107 11.12 11.93 4.08
CA SER A 107 11.44 13.33 4.34
C SER A 107 11.03 13.73 5.76
N ASN A 108 11.58 14.84 6.26
CA ASN A 108 11.22 15.36 7.58
C ASN A 108 9.71 15.65 7.69
N GLU A 109 9.08 16.14 6.62
CA GLU A 109 7.65 16.37 6.56
C GLU A 109 6.85 15.07 6.63
N GLN A 110 7.29 14.02 5.91
CA GLN A 110 6.65 12.71 5.94
C GLN A 110 6.77 12.04 7.32
N LEU A 111 7.93 12.17 7.96
CA LEU A 111 8.16 11.70 9.33
C LEU A 111 7.26 12.44 10.32
N GLY A 112 7.11 13.76 10.17
CA GLY A 112 6.17 14.57 10.95
C GLY A 112 4.72 14.08 10.79
N GLN A 113 4.25 13.90 9.56
CA GLN A 113 2.91 13.39 9.28
C GLN A 113 2.68 12.00 9.87
N LEU A 114 3.67 11.11 9.77
CA LEU A 114 3.59 9.77 10.36
C LEU A 114 3.51 9.82 11.89
N TYR A 115 4.24 10.75 12.52
CA TYR A 115 4.23 10.96 13.96
C TYR A 115 2.87 11.48 14.47
N GLU A 116 2.27 12.43 13.75
CA GLU A 116 0.91 12.93 14.03
C GLU A 116 -0.14 11.84 13.88
N LEU A 117 -0.03 11.04 12.81
CA LEU A 117 -0.90 9.88 12.60
C LEU A 117 -0.78 8.87 13.76
N MET A 118 0.44 8.59 14.22
CA MET A 118 0.66 7.69 15.36
C MET A 118 0.00 8.23 16.63
N HIS A 119 0.10 9.54 16.91
CA HIS A 119 -0.50 10.12 18.12
C HIS A 119 -2.02 10.11 18.07
N THR A 120 -2.61 10.55 16.95
CA THR A 120 -4.07 10.54 16.77
C THR A 120 -4.67 9.13 16.84
N ALA A 121 -3.94 8.11 16.36
CA ALA A 121 -4.39 6.73 16.42
C ALA A 121 -4.30 6.09 17.82
N LYS A 122 -3.38 6.54 18.70
CA LYS A 122 -3.26 6.03 20.08
C LYS A 122 -4.51 6.24 20.91
N ASP A 123 -5.21 7.36 20.70
CA ASP A 123 -6.45 7.67 21.41
C ASP A 123 -7.61 6.76 20.98
N ILE A 124 -7.51 6.16 19.79
CA ILE A 124 -8.51 5.27 19.20
C ILE A 124 -8.21 3.80 19.55
N TRP A 125 -6.93 3.41 19.52
CA TRP A 125 -6.49 2.04 19.79
C TRP A 125 -5.90 1.94 21.20
N ARG A 126 -6.75 1.67 22.19
CA ARG A 126 -6.29 1.22 23.51
C ARG A 126 -6.18 -0.32 23.47
N PRO A 127 -4.99 -0.92 23.61
CA PRO A 127 -4.91 -2.37 23.75
C PRO A 127 -5.68 -2.76 25.02
N VAL A 128 -6.65 -3.67 24.90
CA VAL A 128 -7.31 -4.27 26.07
C VAL A 128 -6.21 -4.89 26.91
N GLN A 129 -6.02 -4.37 28.13
CA GLN A 129 -5.07 -4.98 29.06
C GLN A 129 -5.60 -6.36 29.47
N PRO A 130 -4.78 -7.42 29.45
CA PRO A 130 -5.19 -8.71 29.98
C PRO A 130 -5.44 -8.55 31.49
N GLY A 131 -6.71 -8.39 31.87
CA GLY A 131 -7.14 -8.21 33.27
C GLY A 131 -8.45 -7.46 33.46
N GLU A 132 -8.95 -6.69 32.47
CA GLU A 132 -10.17 -5.88 32.65
C GLU A 132 -11.50 -6.66 32.44
N GLY A 133 -11.43 -7.97 32.22
CA GLY A 133 -12.61 -8.84 32.00
C GLY A 133 -13.09 -9.65 33.21
N GLU A 134 -12.36 -9.62 34.34
CA GLU A 134 -12.72 -10.35 35.56
C GLU A 134 -13.03 -9.38 36.71
N GLU A 135 -14.13 -8.63 36.62
CA GLU A 135 -14.80 -8.15 37.83
C GLU A 135 -16.28 -8.53 37.86
N LYS A 136 -16.51 -9.59 38.66
CA LYS A 136 -17.63 -9.79 39.59
C LYS A 136 -19.03 -9.96 38.99
N LYS A 137 -19.34 -11.21 38.61
CA LYS A 137 -20.63 -11.80 39.03
C LYS A 137 -20.47 -12.31 40.45
N SER A 138 -20.97 -11.55 41.42
CA SER A 138 -21.38 -12.05 42.74
C SER A 138 -22.85 -11.70 42.93
#